data_AF-A0A286RJB8-F1
#
_entry.id   AF-A0A286RJB8-F1
#
_cell.length_a   1.000
_cell.length_b   1.000
_cell.length_c   1.000
_cell.angle_alpha   90.00
_cell.angle_beta   90.00
_cell.angle_gamma   90.00
#
_symmetry.space_group_name_H-M   'P 1'
#
loop_
_entity.id
_entity.type
_entity.pdbx_description
1 polymer ?
#
loop_
_entity_poly.entity_id
_entity_poly.type
_entity_poly.pdbx_seq_one_letter_code
_entity_poly.pdbx_strand_id
1 'polypeptide(L)'
;MFGRSSLTWYLRGVASVSPILVYFPLFCVLVLSLIHGSWDPTLFSVTFVTGIVVSLAILYVAAYYVYRVYNDSHLTPDQKIIWALLLLGFAPIGCPLFWWTMDKPQTSDFTDELTKSVAVQRQPCHNAEEHGGQKPTHGRAATLILGAASLGWLLFAGAFVLVMFSILIEWKPPPTIGFGVILVAGIGGFATMTVVAYFLYHVSRNGYLRPDQRKFWALVLVLLWPLAAPAYWYCHIYKATRANRKCPQSTNIARS
;
A
#
# COMPACT_ATOMS: atom_id res chain seq x y z
N MET A 1 -28.00 -14.87 -22.90
CA MET A 1 -26.62 -15.41 -22.85
C MET A 1 -25.89 -14.88 -21.60
N PHE A 2 -26.22 -15.40 -20.40
CA PHE A 2 -25.64 -14.96 -19.11
C PHE A 2 -24.72 -16.02 -18.45
N GLY A 3 -24.30 -17.06 -19.18
CA GLY A 3 -23.91 -18.33 -18.53
C GLY A 3 -22.44 -18.56 -18.19
N ARG A 4 -21.47 -17.90 -18.85
CA ARG A 4 -20.03 -18.23 -18.68
C ARG A 4 -19.15 -17.16 -18.03
N SER A 5 -19.57 -15.89 -18.04
CA SER A 5 -18.77 -14.80 -17.46
C SER A 5 -18.89 -14.70 -15.95
N SER A 6 -20.03 -15.05 -15.34
CA SER A 6 -20.19 -14.90 -13.89
C SER A 6 -19.40 -15.92 -13.09
N LEU A 7 -19.37 -17.19 -13.50
CA LEU A 7 -18.66 -18.26 -12.78
C LEU A 7 -17.16 -18.00 -12.71
N THR A 8 -16.54 -17.64 -13.84
CA THR A 8 -15.10 -17.32 -13.90
C THR A 8 -14.76 -16.10 -13.06
N TRP A 9 -15.67 -15.13 -12.97
CA TRP A 9 -15.54 -13.97 -12.10
C TRP A 9 -15.58 -14.34 -10.60
N TYR A 10 -16.56 -15.16 -10.18
CA TYR A 10 -16.63 -15.66 -8.80
C TYR A 10 -15.41 -16.49 -8.41
N LEU A 11 -14.95 -17.38 -9.30
CA LEU A 11 -13.77 -18.20 -9.05
C LEU A 11 -12.51 -17.36 -8.82
N ARG A 12 -12.35 -16.25 -9.55
CA ARG A 12 -11.24 -15.30 -9.34
C ARG A 12 -11.36 -14.56 -8.01
N GLY A 13 -12.56 -14.12 -7.66
CA GLY A 13 -12.83 -13.51 -6.35
C GLY A 13 -12.47 -14.46 -5.21
N VAL A 14 -12.95 -15.70 -5.26
CA VAL A 14 -12.61 -16.74 -4.28
C VAL A 14 -11.11 -17.02 -4.24
N ALA A 15 -10.45 -17.15 -5.40
CA ALA A 15 -9.00 -17.36 -5.48
C ALA A 15 -8.19 -16.18 -4.92
N SER A 16 -8.71 -14.95 -4.98
CA SER A 16 -8.06 -13.77 -4.43
C SER A 16 -8.16 -13.69 -2.90
N VAL A 17 -9.26 -14.19 -2.31
CA VAL A 17 -9.53 -14.14 -0.87
C VAL A 17 -9.06 -15.41 -0.14
N SER A 18 -9.00 -16.54 -0.85
CA SER A 18 -8.55 -17.82 -0.30
C SER A 18 -7.21 -17.76 0.43
N PRO A 19 -6.21 -16.96 0.01
CA PRO A 19 -4.94 -16.96 0.71
C PRO A 19 -5.04 -16.31 2.09
N ILE A 20 -5.88 -15.29 2.29
CA ILE A 20 -6.14 -14.74 3.64
C ILE A 20 -6.78 -15.81 4.53
N LEU A 21 -7.77 -16.53 3.99
CA LEU A 21 -8.50 -17.58 4.70
C LEU A 21 -7.62 -18.78 5.07
N VAL A 22 -6.53 -19.03 4.34
CA VAL A 22 -5.62 -20.15 4.60
C VAL A 22 -4.40 -19.71 5.43
N TYR A 23 -3.83 -18.52 5.15
CA TYR A 23 -2.66 -18.02 5.88
C TYR A 23 -2.98 -17.69 7.33
N PHE A 24 -4.11 -17.05 7.59
CA PHE A 24 -4.43 -16.60 8.95
C PHE A 24 -4.59 -17.78 9.92
N PRO A 25 -5.35 -18.85 9.60
CA PRO A 25 -5.42 -20.05 10.44
C PRO A 25 -4.09 -20.78 10.56
N LEU A 26 -3.33 -20.95 9.46
CA LEU A 26 -2.02 -21.63 9.51
C LEU A 26 -1.03 -20.86 10.40
N PHE A 27 -1.02 -19.53 10.31
CA PHE A 27 -0.23 -18.67 11.18
C PHE A 27 -0.67 -18.82 12.64
N CYS A 28 -1.97 -18.79 12.94
CA CYS A 28 -2.48 -19.00 14.29
C CYS A 28 -2.11 -20.38 14.85
N VAL A 29 -2.23 -21.45 14.05
CA VAL A 29 -1.84 -22.80 14.43
C VAL A 29 -0.35 -22.86 14.75
N LEU A 30 0.50 -22.25 13.93
CA LEU A 30 1.95 -22.23 14.13
C LEU A 30 2.34 -21.42 15.38
N VAL A 31 1.71 -20.26 15.61
CA VAL A 31 1.90 -19.45 16.83
C VAL A 31 1.43 -20.20 18.08
N LEU A 32 0.25 -20.82 18.05
CA LEU A 32 -0.28 -21.60 19.17
C LEU A 32 0.61 -22.80 19.49
N SER A 33 1.11 -23.50 18.46
CA SER A 33 2.05 -24.60 18.59
C SER A 33 3.35 -24.15 19.26
N LEU A 34 3.83 -22.94 18.92
CA LEU A 34 5.04 -22.36 19.49
C LEU A 34 4.85 -21.94 20.95
N ILE A 35 3.69 -21.38 21.30
CA ILE A 35 3.33 -20.96 22.68
C ILE A 35 3.18 -22.16 23.61
N HIS A 36 2.55 -23.25 23.14
CA HIS A 36 2.29 -24.43 23.98
C HIS A 36 3.49 -25.41 24.03
N GLY A 37 4.60 -25.10 23.36
CA GLY A 37 5.78 -25.96 23.33
C GLY A 37 5.55 -27.31 22.64
N SER A 38 4.42 -27.50 21.97
CA SER A 38 4.07 -28.72 21.26
C SER A 38 4.70 -28.70 19.86
N TRP A 39 6.02 -28.89 19.79
CA TRP A 39 6.72 -29.01 18.51
C TRP A 39 6.51 -30.42 17.93
N ASP A 40 5.37 -30.62 17.26
CA ASP A 40 5.20 -31.80 16.41
C ASP A 40 5.87 -31.54 15.04
N PRO A 41 6.94 -32.27 14.69
CA PRO A 41 7.65 -32.10 13.42
C PRO A 41 6.74 -32.35 12.21
N THR A 42 5.70 -33.17 12.37
CA THR A 42 4.70 -33.45 11.33
C THR A 42 3.85 -32.22 11.06
N LEU A 43 3.34 -31.59 12.13
CA LEU A 43 2.51 -30.38 12.04
C LEU A 43 3.30 -29.21 11.45
N PHE A 44 4.57 -29.05 11.85
CA PHE A 44 5.47 -28.07 11.24
C PHE A 44 5.64 -28.32 9.74
N SER A 45 5.97 -29.55 9.34
CA SER A 45 6.21 -29.92 7.95
C SER A 45 4.97 -29.72 7.07
N VAL A 46 3.80 -30.14 7.53
CA VAL A 46 2.52 -29.94 6.83
C VAL A 46 2.23 -28.44 6.69
N THR A 47 2.40 -27.66 7.76
CA THR A 47 2.15 -26.21 7.74
C THR A 47 3.12 -25.49 6.80
N PHE A 48 4.39 -25.91 6.79
CA PHE A 48 5.43 -25.37 5.92
C PHE A 48 5.16 -25.65 4.44
N VAL A 49 4.91 -26.91 4.07
CA VAL A 49 4.59 -27.30 2.69
C VAL A 49 3.32 -26.61 2.22
N THR A 50 2.27 -26.58 3.06
CA THR A 50 1.03 -25.85 2.76
C THR A 50 1.32 -24.36 2.54
N GLY A 51 2.14 -23.74 3.39
CA GLY A 51 2.59 -22.36 3.24
C GLY A 51 3.28 -22.09 1.90
N ILE A 52 4.17 -22.98 1.45
CA ILE A 52 4.83 -22.88 0.13
C ILE A 52 3.81 -22.93 -1.00
N VAL A 53 2.93 -23.95 -1.01
CA VAL A 53 1.93 -24.12 -2.07
C VAL A 53 1.01 -22.90 -2.16
N VAL A 54 0.53 -22.41 -1.02
CA VAL A 54 -0.33 -21.21 -0.97
C VAL A 54 0.45 -19.97 -1.41
N SER A 55 1.72 -19.81 -1.03
CA SER A 55 2.58 -18.71 -1.50
C SER A 55 2.71 -18.70 -3.02
N LEU A 56 2.97 -19.85 -3.63
CA LEU A 56 3.08 -19.97 -5.08
C LEU A 56 1.75 -19.66 -5.77
N ALA A 57 0.63 -20.11 -5.21
CA ALA A 57 -0.70 -19.77 -5.70
C ALA A 57 -0.97 -18.26 -5.63
N ILE A 58 -0.62 -17.60 -4.51
CA ILE A 58 -0.70 -16.13 -4.37
C ILE A 58 0.14 -15.44 -5.43
N LEU A 59 1.40 -15.84 -5.59
CA LEU A 59 2.32 -15.24 -6.55
C LEU A 59 1.80 -15.39 -7.98
N TYR A 60 1.23 -16.54 -8.32
CA TYR A 60 0.58 -16.76 -9.61
C TYR A 60 -0.62 -15.80 -9.83
N VAL A 61 -1.50 -15.68 -8.83
CA VAL A 61 -2.66 -14.76 -8.89
C VAL A 61 -2.21 -13.30 -8.99
N ALA A 62 -1.20 -12.91 -8.22
CA ALA A 62 -0.61 -11.57 -8.26
C ALA A 62 0.01 -11.28 -9.63
N ALA A 63 0.81 -12.21 -10.18
CA ALA A 63 1.41 -12.07 -11.50
C ALA A 63 0.33 -11.95 -12.60
N TYR A 64 -0.74 -12.73 -12.51
CA TYR A 64 -1.89 -12.62 -13.41
C TYR A 64 -2.54 -11.22 -13.34
N TYR A 65 -2.78 -10.69 -12.14
CA TYR A 65 -3.35 -9.35 -12.00
C TYR A 65 -2.39 -8.24 -12.44
N VAL A 66 -1.08 -8.38 -12.18
CA VAL A 66 -0.07 -7.43 -12.68
C VAL A 66 -0.07 -7.42 -14.21
N TYR A 67 -0.05 -8.59 -14.85
CA TYR A 67 -0.18 -8.70 -16.30
C TYR A 67 -1.45 -8.00 -16.82
N ARG A 68 -2.58 -8.20 -16.14
CA ARG A 68 -3.84 -7.55 -16.47
C ARG A 68 -3.77 -6.02 -16.31
N VAL A 69 -3.19 -5.51 -15.22
CA VAL A 69 -2.96 -4.08 -14.99
C VAL A 69 -2.14 -3.45 -16.11
N TYR A 70 -1.08 -4.13 -16.55
CA TYR A 70 -0.22 -3.63 -17.63
C TYR A 70 -0.94 -3.57 -18.98
N ASN A 71 -1.81 -4.54 -19.26
CA ASN A 71 -2.57 -4.60 -20.50
C ASN A 71 -3.84 -3.73 -20.51
N ASP A 72 -4.26 -3.19 -19.37
CA ASP A 72 -5.43 -2.32 -19.30
C ASP A 72 -5.14 -0.95 -19.95
N SER A 73 -5.90 -0.57 -20.97
CA SER A 73 -5.76 0.72 -21.66
C SER A 73 -6.35 1.89 -20.87
N HIS A 74 -7.22 1.63 -19.90
CA HIS A 74 -7.89 2.68 -19.11
C HIS A 74 -6.99 3.22 -17.98
N LEU A 75 -5.97 2.46 -17.58
CA LEU A 75 -5.07 2.87 -16.51
C LEU A 75 -3.93 3.75 -17.02
N THR A 76 -3.72 4.88 -16.35
CA THR A 76 -2.53 5.72 -16.58
C THR A 76 -1.25 4.99 -16.15
N PRO A 77 -0.07 5.32 -16.73
CA PRO A 77 1.19 4.67 -16.35
C PRO A 77 1.49 4.74 -14.84
N ASP A 78 1.14 5.85 -14.19
CA ASP A 78 1.29 6.02 -12.74
C ASP A 78 0.41 5.05 -11.94
N GLN A 79 -0.86 4.88 -12.34
CA GLN A 79 -1.79 3.95 -11.69
C GLN A 79 -1.35 2.50 -11.89
N LYS A 80 -0.81 2.17 -13.07
CA LYS A 80 -0.25 0.83 -13.33
C LYS A 80 0.86 0.49 -12.35
N ILE A 81 1.77 1.43 -12.08
CA ILE A 81 2.85 1.25 -11.11
C ILE A 81 2.30 1.07 -9.70
N ILE A 82 1.34 1.91 -9.28
CA ILE A 82 0.74 1.81 -7.94
C ILE A 82 0.05 0.47 -7.75
N TRP A 83 -0.76 0.04 -8.71
CA TRP A 83 -1.43 -1.25 -8.65
C TRP A 83 -0.45 -2.42 -8.71
N ALA A 84 0.58 -2.34 -9.55
CA ALA A 84 1.61 -3.36 -9.59
C ALA A 84 2.34 -3.48 -8.24
N LEU A 85 2.72 -2.36 -7.61
CA LEU A 85 3.33 -2.37 -6.28
C LEU A 85 2.38 -2.92 -5.20
N LEU A 86 1.10 -2.58 -5.28
CA LEU A 86 0.09 -3.03 -4.32
C LEU A 86 -0.19 -4.53 -4.48
N LEU A 87 -0.26 -5.03 -5.72
CA LEU A 87 -0.44 -6.45 -6.03
C LEU A 87 0.79 -7.29 -5.70
N LEU A 88 2.00 -6.79 -5.99
CA LEU A 88 3.24 -7.53 -5.74
C LEU A 88 3.63 -7.51 -4.25
N GLY A 89 3.45 -6.36 -3.59
CA GLY A 89 3.81 -6.16 -2.19
C GLY A 89 2.77 -6.69 -1.20
N PHE A 90 1.50 -6.77 -1.60
CA PHE A 90 0.40 -7.24 -0.75
C PHE A 90 -0.60 -8.07 -1.51
N ALA A 91 -0.15 -9.05 -2.26
CA ALA A 91 -1.04 -9.94 -2.99
C ALA A 91 -2.27 -10.44 -2.18
N PRO A 92 -2.19 -10.79 -0.89
CA PRO A 92 -3.37 -11.21 -0.12
C PRO A 92 -4.47 -10.15 -0.02
N ILE A 93 -4.13 -8.87 0.11
CA ILE A 93 -5.10 -7.75 0.26
C ILE A 93 -5.35 -7.09 -1.10
N GLY A 94 -4.29 -6.92 -1.87
CA GLY A 94 -4.28 -6.27 -3.16
C GLY A 94 -5.05 -7.00 -4.23
N CYS A 95 -5.00 -8.34 -4.26
CA CYS A 95 -5.75 -9.11 -5.25
C CYS A 95 -7.27 -8.99 -5.03
N PRO A 96 -7.82 -9.18 -3.81
CA PRO A 96 -9.24 -8.91 -3.54
C PRO A 96 -9.64 -7.48 -3.82
N LEU A 97 -8.80 -6.51 -3.41
CA LEU A 97 -9.08 -5.10 -3.63
C LEU A 97 -9.13 -4.77 -5.12
N PHE A 98 -8.14 -5.22 -5.89
CA PHE A 98 -8.08 -5.01 -7.33
C PHE A 98 -9.27 -5.64 -8.03
N TRP A 99 -9.59 -6.91 -7.72
CA TRP A 99 -10.77 -7.59 -8.24
C TRP A 99 -12.05 -6.83 -7.93
N TRP A 100 -12.21 -6.35 -6.69
CA TRP A 100 -13.40 -5.60 -6.29
C TRP A 100 -13.51 -4.24 -6.99
N THR A 101 -12.39 -3.53 -7.17
CA THR A 101 -12.36 -2.16 -7.71
C THR A 101 -12.32 -2.08 -9.23
N MET A 102 -11.72 -3.05 -9.93
CA MET A 102 -11.49 -2.97 -11.39
C MET A 102 -12.36 -3.94 -12.19
N ASP A 103 -12.91 -4.97 -11.56
CA ASP A 103 -13.66 -6.02 -12.26
C ASP A 103 -15.18 -5.79 -12.22
N LYS A 104 -15.64 -4.63 -11.73
CA LYS A 104 -17.05 -4.23 -11.81
C LYS A 104 -17.27 -3.32 -13.01
N PRO A 105 -18.25 -3.60 -13.89
CA PRO A 105 -18.61 -2.68 -14.99
C PRO A 105 -19.15 -1.32 -14.50
N GLN A 106 -19.42 -1.18 -13.20
CA GLN A 106 -19.89 0.05 -12.56
C GLN A 106 -18.74 0.92 -11.99
N THR A 107 -17.52 0.41 -11.90
CA THR A 107 -16.38 1.16 -11.34
C THR A 107 -15.53 1.86 -12.39
N SER A 108 -15.78 1.65 -13.70
CA SER A 108 -15.20 2.49 -14.75
C SER A 108 -15.48 3.97 -14.48
N ASP A 109 -16.69 4.29 -14.01
CA ASP A 109 -17.07 5.63 -13.55
C ASP A 109 -16.18 6.12 -12.40
N PHE A 110 -15.86 5.27 -11.42
CA PHE A 110 -15.00 5.66 -10.30
C PHE A 110 -13.55 5.91 -10.73
N THR A 111 -12.99 5.07 -11.59
CA THR A 111 -11.65 5.29 -12.17
C THR A 111 -11.62 6.50 -13.09
N ASP A 112 -12.65 6.71 -13.90
CA ASP A 112 -12.78 7.88 -14.76
C ASP A 112 -12.93 9.15 -13.92
N GLU A 113 -13.66 9.10 -12.80
CA GLU A 113 -13.73 10.19 -11.83
C GLU A 113 -12.40 10.44 -11.11
N LEU A 114 -11.65 9.38 -10.73
CA LEU A 114 -10.31 9.52 -10.17
C LEU A 114 -9.40 10.22 -11.18
N THR A 115 -9.45 9.78 -12.43
CA THR A 115 -8.64 10.32 -13.53
C THR A 115 -9.01 11.76 -13.84
N LYS A 116 -10.31 12.08 -13.85
CA LYS A 116 -10.84 13.43 -14.02
C LYS A 116 -10.45 14.35 -12.87
N SER A 117 -10.47 13.86 -11.62
CA SER A 117 -10.02 14.63 -10.47
C SER A 117 -8.51 14.93 -10.51
N VAL A 118 -7.68 13.97 -10.93
CA VAL A 118 -6.24 14.17 -11.15
C VAL A 118 -5.98 15.12 -12.32
N ALA A 119 -6.78 15.06 -13.38
CA ALA A 119 -6.69 15.97 -14.52
C ALA A 119 -7.11 17.40 -14.16
N VAL A 120 -8.16 17.58 -13.35
CA VAL A 120 -8.57 18.89 -12.80
C VAL A 120 -7.50 19.44 -11.87
N GLN A 121 -6.83 18.60 -11.08
CA GLN A 121 -5.69 18.98 -10.26
C GLN A 121 -4.44 19.35 -11.09
N ARG A 122 -4.41 19.01 -12.40
CA ARG A 122 -3.39 19.42 -13.37
C ARG A 122 -3.71 20.70 -14.14
N GLN A 123 -4.80 21.42 -13.85
CA GLN A 123 -5.04 22.78 -14.38
C GLN A 123 -4.59 23.83 -13.34
N PRO A 124 -3.31 24.24 -13.31
CA PRO A 124 -2.74 24.93 -12.15
C PRO A 124 -2.48 26.41 -12.40
N CYS A 125 -3.01 27.00 -13.47
CA CYS A 125 -2.55 28.32 -13.91
C CYS A 125 -3.67 29.33 -14.25
N HIS A 126 -4.97 28.98 -14.26
CA HIS A 126 -6.00 29.94 -14.70
C HIS A 126 -6.94 30.49 -13.63
N ASN A 127 -7.12 29.82 -12.47
CA ASN A 127 -8.14 30.20 -11.47
C ASN A 127 -7.60 30.39 -10.04
N ALA A 128 -6.30 30.61 -9.86
CA ALA A 128 -5.65 30.61 -8.54
C ALA A 128 -5.76 31.94 -7.76
N GLU A 129 -6.73 32.82 -8.06
CA GLU A 129 -6.81 34.14 -7.42
C GLU A 129 -7.73 34.23 -6.20
N GLU A 130 -8.58 33.25 -5.87
CA GLU A 130 -9.66 33.50 -4.88
C GLU A 130 -9.76 32.58 -3.66
N HIS A 131 -8.84 31.64 -3.42
CA HIS A 131 -8.85 30.85 -2.18
C HIS A 131 -7.60 31.12 -1.34
N GLY A 132 -7.76 32.03 -0.36
CA GLY A 132 -6.78 32.39 0.68
C GLY A 132 -6.47 31.25 1.66
N GLY A 133 -5.92 30.15 1.18
CA GLY A 133 -5.54 28.99 1.97
C GLY A 133 -4.02 28.87 2.10
N GLN A 134 -3.50 29.16 3.30
CA GLN A 134 -2.20 28.76 3.86
C GLN A 134 -1.13 28.31 2.84
N LYS A 135 -0.16 29.19 2.55
CA LYS A 135 1.12 28.78 1.92
C LYS A 135 1.73 27.68 2.80
N PRO A 136 1.85 26.43 2.34
CA PRO A 136 2.53 25.40 3.11
C PRO A 136 4.03 25.69 3.06
N THR A 137 4.54 26.44 4.05
CA THR A 137 5.97 26.61 4.35
C THR A 137 6.56 25.35 5.00
N HIS A 138 6.07 24.16 4.64
CA HIS A 138 6.79 22.94 4.94
C HIS A 138 7.93 22.82 3.93
N GLY A 139 9.13 23.18 4.41
CA GLY A 139 10.35 23.18 3.65
C GLY A 139 10.58 21.85 2.96
N ARG A 140 11.25 21.91 1.80
CA ARG A 140 11.63 20.78 0.93
C ARG A 140 12.22 19.58 1.70
N ALA A 141 12.89 19.86 2.83
CA ALA A 141 13.40 18.86 3.76
C ALA A 141 12.30 18.05 4.44
N ALA A 142 11.23 18.67 4.94
CA ALA A 142 10.13 17.98 5.61
C ALA A 142 9.43 16.98 4.67
N THR A 143 9.21 17.35 3.40
CA THR A 143 8.62 16.45 2.41
C THR A 143 9.50 15.23 2.17
N LEU A 144 10.83 15.41 2.05
CA LEU A 144 11.77 14.30 1.84
C LEU A 144 11.91 13.43 3.09
N ILE A 145 11.96 14.03 4.28
CA ILE A 145 12.00 13.30 5.56
C ILE A 145 10.76 12.42 5.71
N LEU A 146 9.58 12.93 5.34
CA LEU A 146 8.34 12.14 5.40
C LEU A 146 8.36 10.94 4.44
N GLY A 147 8.92 11.13 3.23
CA GLY A 147 9.13 10.05 2.26
C GLY A 147 10.11 9.02 2.78
N ALA A 148 11.27 9.44 3.31
CA ALA A 148 12.26 8.55 3.91
C ALA A 148 11.71 7.79 5.12
N ALA A 149 10.96 8.47 6.00
CA ALA A 149 10.29 7.86 7.15
C ALA A 149 9.27 6.80 6.70
N SER A 150 8.56 7.04 5.60
CA SER A 150 7.62 6.06 5.02
C SER A 150 8.30 4.83 4.41
N LEU A 151 9.62 4.85 4.19
CA LEU A 151 10.40 3.68 3.74
C LEU A 151 11.05 2.92 4.91
N GLY A 152 11.02 3.46 6.13
CA GLY A 152 11.67 2.87 7.30
C GLY A 152 11.18 1.44 7.63
N TRP A 153 9.95 1.10 7.26
CA TRP A 153 9.42 -0.25 7.43
C TRP A 153 10.16 -1.31 6.62
N LEU A 154 10.85 -0.95 5.52
CA LEU A 154 11.67 -1.88 4.75
C LEU A 154 12.86 -2.38 5.59
N LEU A 155 13.43 -1.52 6.42
CA LEU A 155 14.49 -1.90 7.36
C LEU A 155 13.95 -2.85 8.43
N PHE A 156 12.72 -2.59 8.90
CA PHE A 156 12.03 -3.51 9.81
C PHE A 156 11.77 -4.87 9.17
N ALA A 157 11.26 -4.92 7.94
CA ALA A 157 11.05 -6.16 7.21
C ALA A 157 12.36 -6.93 7.00
N GLY A 158 13.44 -6.25 6.62
CA GLY A 158 14.77 -6.85 6.50
C GLY A 158 15.30 -7.41 7.82
N ALA A 159 15.17 -6.66 8.91
CA ALA A 159 15.54 -7.12 10.25
C ALA A 159 14.72 -8.34 10.69
N PHE A 160 13.41 -8.33 10.43
CA PHE A 160 12.52 -9.45 10.73
C PHE A 160 12.92 -10.72 9.95
N VAL A 161 13.21 -10.60 8.66
CA VAL A 161 13.68 -11.71 7.83
C VAL A 161 15.01 -12.27 8.36
N LEU A 162 15.95 -11.40 8.76
CA LEU A 162 17.22 -11.83 9.35
C LEU A 162 17.02 -12.60 10.67
N VAL A 163 16.07 -12.18 11.50
CA VAL A 163 15.73 -12.86 12.76
C VAL A 163 15.11 -14.21 12.49
N MET A 164 14.13 -14.30 11.58
CA MET A 164 13.54 -15.57 11.17
C MET A 164 14.59 -16.52 10.59
N PHE A 165 15.48 -16.00 9.74
CA PHE A 165 16.57 -16.79 9.18
C PHE A 165 17.52 -17.30 10.27
N SER A 166 17.85 -16.46 11.26
CA SER A 166 18.69 -16.83 12.40
C SER A 166 18.09 -17.98 13.22
N ILE A 167 16.76 -17.94 13.44
CA ILE A 167 16.03 -19.01 14.12
C ILE A 167 16.08 -20.31 13.30
N LEU A 168 15.92 -20.22 11.97
CA LEU A 168 15.93 -21.39 11.07
C LEU A 168 17.27 -22.12 11.02
N ILE A 169 18.39 -21.40 11.15
CA ILE A 169 19.74 -22.00 11.12
C ILE A 169 20.25 -22.39 12.52
N GLU A 170 19.38 -22.37 13.54
CA GLU A 170 19.73 -22.58 14.96
C GLU A 170 20.89 -21.70 15.46
N TRP A 171 21.12 -20.57 14.79
CA TRP A 171 22.13 -19.64 15.24
C TRP A 171 21.62 -19.02 16.54
N LYS A 172 22.38 -19.17 17.61
CA LYS A 172 22.10 -18.55 18.91
C LYS A 172 22.79 -17.18 18.93
N PRO A 173 22.14 -16.10 18.45
CA PRO A 173 22.74 -14.79 18.53
C PRO A 173 22.97 -14.43 19.99
N PRO A 174 24.07 -13.74 20.33
CA PRO A 174 24.24 -13.18 21.66
C PRO A 174 23.01 -12.33 22.05
N PRO A 175 22.61 -12.34 23.33
CA PRO A 175 21.37 -11.69 23.80
C PRO A 175 21.31 -10.18 23.48
N THR A 176 22.47 -9.54 23.32
CA THR A 176 22.60 -8.15 22.88
C THR A 176 22.00 -7.90 21.49
N ILE A 177 22.14 -8.84 20.56
CA ILE A 177 21.55 -8.76 19.21
C ILE A 177 20.03 -8.90 19.31
N GLY A 178 19.53 -9.85 20.11
CA GLY A 178 18.10 -10.04 20.35
C GLY A 178 17.44 -8.79 20.93
N PHE A 179 18.06 -8.18 21.93
CA PHE A 179 17.60 -6.91 22.51
C PHE A 179 17.62 -5.77 21.49
N GLY A 180 18.71 -5.66 20.71
CA GLY A 180 18.82 -4.66 19.64
C GLY A 180 17.72 -4.78 18.59
N VAL A 181 17.40 -6.00 18.17
CA VAL A 181 16.30 -6.28 17.24
C VAL A 181 14.95 -5.85 17.81
N ILE A 182 14.63 -6.23 19.05
CA ILE A 182 13.35 -5.88 19.70
C ILE A 182 13.22 -4.36 19.84
N LEU A 183 14.31 -3.68 20.22
CA LEU A 183 14.32 -2.23 20.37
C LEU A 183 14.14 -1.51 19.02
N VAL A 184 14.84 -1.95 17.98
CA VAL A 184 14.68 -1.43 16.60
C VAL A 184 13.27 -1.72 16.07
N ALA A 185 12.73 -2.91 16.34
CA ALA A 185 11.37 -3.30 16.01
C ALA A 185 10.32 -2.40 16.68
N GLY A 186 10.48 -2.15 17.98
CA GLY A 186 9.61 -1.27 18.75
C GLY A 186 9.63 0.15 18.20
N ILE A 187 10.82 0.74 18.03
CA ILE A 187 10.97 2.10 17.47
C ILE A 187 10.39 2.17 16.06
N GLY A 188 10.67 1.19 15.20
CA GLY A 188 10.12 1.10 13.84
C GLY A 188 8.60 0.99 13.82
N GLY A 189 8.02 0.20 14.72
CA GLY A 189 6.57 0.07 14.89
C GLY A 189 5.91 1.38 15.31
N PHE A 190 6.46 2.08 16.30
CA PHE A 190 5.94 3.39 16.73
C PHE A 190 6.10 4.46 15.64
N ALA A 191 7.25 4.49 14.95
CA ALA A 191 7.49 5.43 13.86
C ALA A 191 6.49 5.22 12.72
N THR A 192 6.25 3.98 12.30
CA THR A 192 5.29 3.66 11.23
C THR A 192 3.85 3.99 11.63
N MET A 193 3.43 3.73 12.88
CA MET A 193 2.12 4.19 13.38
C MET A 193 1.98 5.71 13.33
N THR A 194 3.01 6.45 13.72
CA THR A 194 3.00 7.92 13.70
C THR A 194 2.89 8.45 12.26
N VAL A 195 3.63 7.86 11.33
CA VAL A 195 3.57 8.21 9.90
C VAL A 195 2.17 7.98 9.32
N VAL A 196 1.55 6.85 9.66
CA VAL A 196 0.20 6.53 9.19
C VAL A 196 -0.84 7.46 9.81
N ALA A 197 -0.75 7.74 11.11
CA ALA A 197 -1.62 8.70 11.78
C ALA A 197 -1.52 10.09 11.13
N TYR A 198 -0.30 10.53 10.79
CA TYR A 198 -0.08 11.76 10.04
C TYR A 198 -0.76 11.74 8.67
N PHE A 199 -0.63 10.66 7.89
CA PHE A 199 -1.29 10.57 6.58
C PHE A 199 -2.81 10.49 6.69
N LEU A 200 -3.36 9.80 7.68
CA LEU A 200 -4.80 9.78 7.94
C LEU A 200 -5.32 11.18 8.30
N TYR A 201 -4.59 11.91 9.15
CA TYR A 201 -4.88 13.31 9.43
C TYR A 201 -4.85 14.15 8.15
N HIS A 202 -3.81 14.02 7.33
CA HIS A 202 -3.70 14.73 6.06
C HIS A 202 -4.86 14.39 5.11
N VAL A 203 -5.23 13.12 4.95
CA VAL A 203 -6.38 12.69 4.15
C VAL A 203 -7.67 13.35 4.63
N SER A 204 -7.89 13.40 5.95
CA SER A 204 -9.12 13.98 6.53
C SER A 204 -9.24 15.49 6.27
N ARG A 205 -8.11 16.21 6.32
CA ARG A 205 -8.03 17.67 6.15
C ARG A 205 -7.85 18.12 4.70
N ASN A 206 -7.51 17.22 3.78
CA ASN A 206 -7.23 17.58 2.41
C ASN A 206 -8.52 17.96 1.65
N GLY A 207 -8.76 19.27 1.52
CA GLY A 207 -9.91 19.83 0.81
C GLY A 207 -9.96 19.50 -0.69
N TYR A 208 -8.82 19.15 -1.29
CA TYR A 208 -8.75 18.80 -2.72
C TYR A 208 -9.31 17.40 -3.01
N LEU A 209 -9.42 16.52 -2.01
CA LEU A 209 -9.98 15.19 -2.17
C LEU A 209 -11.49 15.21 -1.99
N ARG A 210 -12.22 14.52 -2.88
CA ARG A 210 -13.66 14.26 -2.73
C ARG A 210 -13.93 13.37 -1.50
N PRO A 211 -15.12 13.43 -0.88
CA PRO A 211 -15.44 12.61 0.30
C PRO A 211 -15.19 11.11 0.10
N ASP A 212 -15.55 10.56 -1.05
CA ASP A 212 -15.40 9.12 -1.32
C ASP A 212 -13.94 8.73 -1.57
N GLN A 213 -13.15 9.61 -2.17
CA GLN A 213 -11.70 9.42 -2.30
C GLN A 213 -10.99 9.49 -0.95
N ARG A 214 -11.46 10.34 -0.02
CA ARG A 214 -10.92 10.38 1.34
C ARG A 214 -11.19 9.07 2.06
N LYS A 215 -12.42 8.53 1.97
CA LYS A 215 -12.77 7.22 2.54
C LYS A 215 -11.91 6.11 1.95
N PHE A 216 -11.74 6.10 0.62
CA PHE A 216 -10.88 5.12 -0.07
C PHE A 216 -9.44 5.19 0.42
N TRP A 217 -8.82 6.37 0.42
CA TRP A 217 -7.44 6.52 0.87
C TRP A 217 -7.24 6.26 2.37
N ALA A 218 -8.22 6.61 3.20
CA ALA A 218 -8.19 6.26 4.62
C ALA A 218 -8.22 4.75 4.81
N LEU A 219 -9.11 4.05 4.11
CA LEU A 219 -9.22 2.59 4.15
C LEU A 219 -7.93 1.93 3.62
N VAL A 220 -7.37 2.44 2.51
CA VAL A 220 -6.09 1.98 1.95
C VAL A 220 -4.95 2.20 2.93
N LEU A 221 -4.85 3.37 3.59
CA LEU A 221 -3.81 3.63 4.60
C LEU A 221 -3.97 2.79 5.86
N VAL A 222 -5.19 2.45 6.26
CA VAL A 222 -5.43 1.57 7.42
C VAL A 222 -5.10 0.11 7.08
N LEU A 223 -5.51 -0.38 5.90
CA LEU A 223 -5.33 -1.79 5.52
C LEU A 223 -3.92 -2.11 5.01
N LEU A 224 -3.35 -1.21 4.20
CA LEU A 224 -2.04 -1.40 3.54
C LEU A 224 -0.93 -0.63 4.28
N TRP A 225 -1.28 -0.02 5.41
CA TRP A 225 -0.41 0.50 6.46
C TRP A 225 0.87 1.20 5.93
N PRO A 226 2.11 0.68 6.10
CA PRO A 226 3.30 1.44 5.75
C PRO A 226 3.60 1.48 4.24
N LEU A 227 2.90 0.69 3.43
CA LEU A 227 3.12 0.56 1.99
C LEU A 227 2.19 1.49 1.19
N ALA A 228 1.00 1.79 1.70
CA ALA A 228 0.14 2.84 1.16
C ALA A 228 0.71 4.25 1.38
N ALA A 229 1.46 4.44 2.46
CA ALA A 229 2.05 5.72 2.87
C ALA A 229 2.98 6.34 1.78
N PRO A 230 3.99 5.64 1.22
CA PRO A 230 4.81 6.14 0.13
C PRO A 230 4.01 6.49 -1.14
N ALA A 231 3.03 5.65 -1.49
CA ALA A 231 2.18 5.88 -2.66
C ALA A 231 1.33 7.15 -2.47
N TYR A 232 0.71 7.31 -1.30
CA TYR A 232 -0.05 8.49 -0.95
C TYR A 232 0.81 9.75 -0.96
N TRP A 233 1.99 9.69 -0.33
CA TRP A 233 2.95 10.79 -0.30
C TRP A 233 3.36 11.23 -1.70
N TYR A 234 3.70 10.28 -2.58
CA TYR A 234 4.13 10.57 -3.94
C TYR A 234 3.03 11.26 -4.75
N CYS A 235 1.81 10.73 -4.68
CA CYS A 235 0.66 11.22 -5.44
C CYS A 235 0.16 12.59 -4.95
N HIS A 236 -0.02 12.76 -3.64
CA HIS A 236 -0.76 13.90 -3.09
C HIS A 236 0.11 14.98 -2.49
N ILE A 237 1.34 14.67 -2.06
CA ILE A 237 2.23 15.64 -1.42
C ILE A 237 3.36 16.03 -2.39
N TYR A 238 4.12 15.06 -2.89
CA TYR A 238 5.30 15.33 -3.72
C TYR A 238 4.93 15.93 -5.08
N LYS A 239 4.00 15.29 -5.83
CA LYS A 239 3.55 15.80 -7.13
C LYS A 239 2.88 17.17 -7.02
N ALA A 240 2.03 17.39 -6.01
CA ALA A 240 1.40 18.69 -5.76
C ALA A 240 2.45 19.80 -5.52
N THR A 241 3.48 19.52 -4.71
CA THR A 241 4.58 20.45 -4.46
C THR A 241 5.39 20.76 -5.74
N ARG A 242 5.56 19.77 -6.63
CA ARG A 242 6.29 19.96 -7.90
C ARG A 242 5.46 20.74 -8.93
N ALA A 243 4.15 20.54 -8.99
CA ALA A 243 3.25 21.28 -9.88
C ALA A 243 3.25 22.79 -9.54
N ASN A 244 3.16 23.14 -8.26
CA ASN A 244 3.22 24.54 -7.79
C ASN A 244 4.53 25.26 -8.13
N ARG A 245 5.63 24.53 -8.42
CA ARG A 245 6.90 25.14 -8.83
C ARG A 245 6.99 25.43 -10.32
N LYS A 246 6.19 24.75 -11.15
CA LYS A 246 6.26 24.85 -12.62
C LYS A 246 5.35 25.92 -13.20
N CYS A 247 4.34 26.37 -12.46
CA CYS A 247 3.71 27.66 -12.68
C CYS A 247 4.49 28.67 -11.80
N PRO A 248 5.62 29.26 -12.26
CA PRO A 248 6.08 30.47 -11.60
C PRO A 248 4.89 31.41 -11.63
N GLN A 249 4.47 31.89 -10.45
CA GLN A 249 3.54 33.01 -10.37
C GLN A 249 4.05 34.01 -11.40
N SER A 250 3.25 34.29 -12.44
CA SER A 250 3.49 35.44 -13.29
C SER A 250 3.32 36.62 -12.35
N THR A 251 4.38 36.92 -11.61
CA THR A 251 4.52 38.13 -10.82
C THR A 251 4.16 39.22 -11.80
N ASN A 252 3.06 39.90 -11.48
CA ASN A 252 2.61 41.12 -12.10
C ASN A 252 3.81 42.07 -12.24
N ILE A 253 4.56 41.95 -13.33
CA ILE A 253 5.37 43.02 -13.90
C ILE A 253 4.38 43.79 -14.79
N ALA A 254 3.38 44.38 -14.14
CA ALA A 254 2.38 45.26 -14.72
C ALA A 254 1.96 46.31 -13.68
N ARG A 255 2.93 46.81 -12.92
CA ARG A 255 2.95 48.10 -12.19
C ARG A 255 4.45 48.40 -12.07
N SER A 256 5.02 49.45 -12.61
CA SER A 256 4.53 50.76 -13.05
C SER A 256 5.61 51.38 -13.92
#